data_AF-A0A7X1YDH7-F1
#
_entry.id   AF-A0A7X1YDH7-F1
#
_cell.length_a   1.000
_cell.length_b   1.000
_cell.length_c   1.000
_cell.angle_alpha   90.00
_cell.angle_beta   90.00
_cell.angle_gamma   90.00
#
_symmetry.space_group_name_H-M   'P 1'
#
loop_
_entity.id
_entity.type
_entity.pdbx_description
1 polymer ?
#
loop_
_entity_poly.entity_id
_entity_poly.type
_entity_poly.pdbx_seq_one_letter_code
_entity_poly.pdbx_strand_id
1 'polypeptide(L)'
;MPNSVALSPASPWVELSTTDADWKQADPALLGTMLSQLHLIRAFEETVLELAGEGLVHGPAHSSIGQEGGAVGSIVPLGAADEVNGSHRGHHQFLAKALVYLMPEGIDPKAPVNPSIQNLLQRTLAEILGLAQGFCKGRGGSMHLQWAEAGALGTNAIVGGGVPLA
;
A
#
# COMPACT_ATOMS: atom_id res chain seq x y z
N MET A 1 38.70 -21.92 15.11
CA MET A 1 37.42 -22.22 14.42
C MET A 1 36.30 -21.57 15.22
N PRO A 2 35.32 -20.88 14.60
CA PRO A 2 34.20 -20.31 15.35
C PRO A 2 33.33 -21.42 15.95
N ASN A 3 32.75 -21.16 17.13
CA ASN A 3 31.71 -22.01 17.71
C ASN A 3 30.39 -21.74 17.00
N SER A 4 29.70 -22.81 16.59
CA SER A 4 28.39 -22.75 15.95
C SER A 4 27.38 -23.52 16.79
N VAL A 5 26.21 -22.91 17.04
CA VAL A 5 25.07 -23.55 17.71
C VAL A 5 23.86 -23.47 16.79
N ALA A 6 23.24 -24.63 16.52
CA ALA A 6 22.01 -24.68 15.77
C ALA A 6 20.84 -24.26 16.69
N LEU A 7 20.16 -23.18 16.35
CA LEU A 7 18.97 -22.71 17.06
C LEU A 7 17.72 -23.35 16.43
N SER A 8 16.70 -23.59 17.25
CA SER A 8 15.35 -23.94 16.78
C SER A 8 14.40 -22.79 17.11
N PRO A 9 13.47 -22.43 16.22
CA PRO A 9 12.53 -21.36 16.48
C PRO A 9 11.59 -21.71 17.63
N ALA A 10 11.20 -20.71 18.42
CA ALA A 10 10.25 -20.88 19.52
C ALA A 10 8.81 -21.13 19.03
N SER A 11 8.49 -20.73 17.79
CA SER A 11 7.19 -20.91 17.16
C SER A 11 7.28 -21.93 16.02
N PRO A 12 6.21 -22.70 15.76
CA PRO A 12 6.17 -23.60 14.61
C PRO A 12 6.28 -22.78 13.32
N TRP A 13 7.14 -23.25 12.41
CA TRP A 13 7.28 -22.67 11.08
C TRP A 13 6.46 -23.49 10.11
N VAL A 14 5.65 -22.81 9.30
CA VAL A 14 4.81 -23.41 8.27
C VAL A 14 5.14 -22.71 6.96
N GLU A 15 5.40 -23.50 5.93
CA GLU A 15 5.46 -23.02 4.56
C GLU A 15 4.04 -23.05 3.98
N LEU A 16 3.61 -21.94 3.40
CA LEU A 16 2.37 -21.86 2.63
C LEU A 16 2.75 -21.70 1.16
N SER A 17 2.19 -22.55 0.31
CA SER A 17 2.34 -22.47 -1.15
C SER A 17 0.99 -22.66 -1.83
N THR A 18 0.78 -21.96 -2.94
CA THR A 18 -0.41 -22.13 -3.76
C THR A 18 -0.28 -23.39 -4.62
N THR A 19 -1.39 -24.09 -4.81
CA THR A 19 -1.53 -25.25 -5.68
C THR A 19 -2.28 -24.88 -6.97
N ASP A 20 -2.22 -25.75 -7.98
CA ASP A 20 -3.04 -25.61 -9.20
C ASP A 20 -4.54 -25.59 -8.89
N ALA A 21 -4.97 -26.23 -7.81
CA ALA A 21 -6.36 -26.22 -7.39
C ALA A 21 -6.77 -24.83 -6.87
N ASP A 22 -5.90 -24.17 -6.10
CA ASP A 22 -6.14 -22.81 -5.60
C ASP A 22 -6.27 -21.83 -6.77
N TRP A 23 -5.37 -21.92 -7.75
CA TRP A 23 -5.43 -21.09 -8.95
C TRP A 23 -6.70 -21.30 -9.78
N LYS A 24 -7.21 -22.54 -9.87
CA LYS A 24 -8.45 -22.85 -10.59
C LYS A 24 -9.71 -22.39 -9.85
N GLN A 25 -9.64 -22.30 -8.52
CA GLN A 25 -10.77 -21.91 -7.67
C GLN A 25 -10.80 -20.40 -7.38
N ALA A 26 -9.68 -19.70 -7.55
CA ALA A 26 -9.59 -18.27 -7.32
C ALA A 26 -10.60 -17.50 -8.20
N ASP A 27 -11.33 -16.56 -7.59
CA ASP A 27 -12.25 -15.69 -8.30
C ASP A 27 -11.47 -14.79 -9.28
N PRO A 28 -11.75 -14.86 -10.60
CA PRO A 28 -11.10 -14.01 -11.58
C PRO A 28 -11.27 -12.51 -11.31
N ALA A 29 -12.38 -12.08 -10.70
CA ALA A 29 -12.61 -10.67 -10.36
C ALA A 29 -11.68 -10.21 -9.22
N LEU A 30 -11.47 -11.06 -8.22
CA LEU A 30 -10.48 -10.83 -7.16
C LEU A 30 -9.07 -10.74 -7.74
N LEU A 31 -8.67 -11.69 -8.58
CA LEU A 31 -7.35 -11.69 -9.22
C LEU A 31 -7.15 -10.46 -10.11
N GLY A 32 -8.18 -10.05 -10.85
CA GLY A 32 -8.17 -8.83 -11.65
C GLY A 32 -7.98 -7.58 -10.80
N THR A 33 -8.69 -7.49 -9.67
CA THR A 33 -8.55 -6.40 -8.71
C THR A 33 -7.13 -6.34 -8.14
N MET A 34 -6.59 -7.47 -7.69
CA MET A 34 -5.23 -7.55 -7.17
C MET A 34 -4.21 -7.11 -8.22
N LEU A 35 -4.32 -7.61 -9.45
CA LEU A 35 -3.45 -7.22 -10.56
C LEU A 35 -3.49 -5.72 -10.83
N SER A 36 -4.68 -5.13 -10.89
CA SER A 36 -4.85 -3.69 -11.08
C SER A 36 -4.21 -2.88 -9.96
N GLN A 37 -4.45 -3.24 -8.69
CA GLN A 37 -3.87 -2.52 -7.56
C GLN A 37 -2.34 -2.62 -7.58
N LEU A 38 -1.77 -3.79 -7.84
CA LEU A 38 -0.31 -3.98 -7.92
C LEU A 38 0.33 -3.06 -8.96
N HIS A 39 -0.25 -2.98 -10.16
CA HIS A 39 0.28 -2.13 -11.23
C HIS A 39 0.07 -0.63 -10.97
N LEU A 40 -1.08 -0.24 -10.41
CA LEU A 40 -1.34 1.16 -10.05
C LEU A 40 -0.37 1.64 -8.97
N ILE A 41 -0.14 0.83 -7.94
CA ILE A 41 0.80 1.16 -6.87
C ILE A 41 2.23 1.21 -7.41
N ARG A 42 2.64 0.24 -8.24
CA ARG A 42 3.96 0.25 -8.88
C ARG A 42 4.19 1.51 -9.71
N ALA A 43 3.24 1.84 -10.59
CA ALA A 43 3.34 3.01 -11.44
C ALA A 43 3.41 4.30 -10.60
N PHE A 44 2.59 4.42 -9.54
CA PHE A 44 2.62 5.54 -8.63
C PHE A 44 3.99 5.70 -7.96
N GLU A 45 4.55 4.61 -7.46
CA GLU A 45 5.86 4.57 -6.81
C GLU A 45 7.00 4.96 -7.75
N GLU A 46 6.99 4.45 -8.98
CA GLU A 46 7.95 4.84 -10.02
C GLU A 46 7.86 6.34 -10.31
N THR A 47 6.65 6.89 -10.46
CA THR A 47 6.44 8.35 -10.62
C THR A 47 6.95 9.15 -9.42
N VAL A 48 6.74 8.69 -8.19
CA VAL A 48 7.27 9.36 -6.99
C VAL A 48 8.80 9.39 -7.02
N LEU A 49 9.45 8.30 -7.43
CA LEU A 49 10.91 8.24 -7.54
C LEU A 49 11.46 9.13 -8.65
N GLU A 50 10.78 9.22 -9.79
CA GLU A 50 11.13 10.14 -10.88
C GLU A 50 11.10 11.59 -10.38
N LEU A 51 9.98 12.01 -9.77
CA LEU A 51 9.82 13.37 -9.24
C LEU A 51 10.79 13.67 -8.08
N ALA A 52 11.13 12.67 -7.27
CA ALA A 52 12.17 12.81 -6.25
C ALA A 52 13.55 13.02 -6.90
N GLY A 53 13.85 12.30 -8.00
CA GLY A 53 15.06 12.50 -8.79
C GLY A 53 15.15 13.89 -9.43
N GLU A 54 14.00 14.50 -9.73
CA GLU A 54 13.89 15.90 -10.18
C GLU A 54 13.96 16.93 -9.04
N GLY A 55 14.02 16.49 -7.78
CA GLY A 55 14.07 17.37 -6.61
C GLY A 55 12.72 18.01 -6.25
N LEU A 56 11.61 17.46 -6.75
CA LEU A 56 10.25 18.00 -6.51
C LEU A 56 9.60 17.44 -5.23
N VAL A 57 10.09 16.32 -4.70
CA VAL A 57 9.61 15.76 -3.43
C VAL A 57 10.34 16.41 -2.27
N HIS A 58 9.57 16.96 -1.32
CA HIS A 58 10.12 17.56 -0.11
C HIS A 58 10.52 16.46 0.90
N GLY A 59 11.82 16.29 1.10
CA GLY A 59 12.37 15.27 2.00
C GLY A 59 12.52 13.89 1.35
N PRO A 60 12.80 12.84 2.14
CA PRO A 60 13.03 11.50 1.60
C PRO A 60 11.73 10.85 1.10
N ALA A 61 11.77 10.29 -0.12
CA ALA A 61 10.76 9.39 -0.63
C ALA A 61 11.10 7.94 -0.28
N HIS A 62 10.27 7.29 0.53
CA HIS A 62 10.49 5.91 0.97
C HIS A 62 9.66 4.93 0.14
N SER A 63 10.20 4.56 -1.02
CA SER A 63 9.46 3.70 -1.94
C SER A 63 9.13 2.33 -1.34
N SER A 64 7.95 1.80 -1.69
CA SER A 64 7.50 0.45 -1.35
C SER A 64 7.53 -0.54 -2.52
N ILE A 65 8.29 -0.22 -3.58
CA ILE A 65 8.54 -1.13 -4.71
C ILE A 65 9.00 -2.51 -4.22
N GLY A 66 8.32 -3.56 -4.67
CA GLY A 66 8.56 -4.95 -4.30
C GLY A 66 7.75 -5.44 -3.09
N GLN A 67 6.99 -4.57 -2.42
CA GLN A 67 6.17 -4.90 -1.25
C GLN A 67 4.67 -4.80 -1.53
N GLU A 68 4.27 -4.42 -2.75
CA GLU A 68 2.88 -4.17 -3.14
C GLU A 68 2.00 -5.42 -2.95
N GLY A 69 2.56 -6.62 -3.21
CA GLY A 69 1.90 -7.90 -2.98
C GLY A 69 1.44 -8.10 -1.55
N GLY A 70 2.28 -7.71 -0.58
CA GLY A 70 1.98 -7.81 0.83
C GLY A 70 0.84 -6.86 1.24
N ALA A 71 0.86 -5.61 0.79
CA ALA A 71 -0.22 -4.66 1.06
C ALA A 71 -1.53 -5.06 0.39
N VAL A 72 -1.52 -5.31 -0.93
CA VAL A 72 -2.74 -5.66 -1.67
C VAL A 72 -3.35 -6.94 -1.12
N GLY A 73 -2.55 -7.99 -0.90
CA GLY A 73 -3.04 -9.27 -0.38
C GLY A 73 -3.64 -9.18 1.02
N SER A 74 -3.08 -8.36 1.90
CA SER A 74 -3.61 -8.17 3.25
C SER A 74 -4.80 -7.21 3.33
N ILE A 75 -4.93 -6.28 2.39
CA ILE A 75 -5.93 -5.19 2.45
C ILE A 75 -7.15 -5.44 1.57
N VAL A 76 -7.04 -6.17 0.46
CA VAL A 76 -8.18 -6.44 -0.43
C VAL A 76 -9.39 -7.10 0.26
N PRO A 77 -9.26 -7.95 1.32
CA PRO A 77 -10.44 -8.49 1.99
C PRO A 77 -11.06 -7.54 3.04
N LEU A 78 -10.47 -6.37 3.28
CA LEU A 78 -10.94 -5.42 4.29
C LEU A 78 -12.09 -4.57 3.75
N GLY A 79 -12.96 -4.10 4.64
CA GLY A 79 -14.05 -3.16 4.34
C GLY A 79 -13.75 -1.73 4.80
N ALA A 80 -14.69 -0.81 4.61
CA ALA A 80 -14.55 0.60 5.02
C ALA A 80 -14.45 0.79 6.55
N ALA A 81 -14.96 -0.17 7.34
CA ALA A 81 -14.93 -0.11 8.80
C ALA A 81 -13.59 -0.58 9.40
N ASP A 82 -12.77 -1.30 8.64
CA ASP A 82 -11.47 -1.75 9.11
C ASP A 82 -10.46 -0.60 9.05
N GLU A 83 -9.62 -0.50 10.06
CA GLU A 83 -8.59 0.53 10.13
C GLU A 83 -7.20 -0.07 9.82
N VAL A 84 -6.38 0.68 9.10
CA VAL A 84 -5.02 0.27 8.73
C VAL A 84 -4.04 1.37 9.11
N ASN A 85 -2.98 0.96 9.80
CA ASN A 85 -1.80 1.78 10.08
C ASN A 85 -0.63 1.29 9.22
N GLY A 86 0.16 2.22 8.68
CA GLY A 86 1.32 1.91 7.86
C GLY A 86 2.65 2.31 8.48
N SER A 87 3.73 1.70 8.00
CA SER A 87 5.09 2.08 8.38
C SER A 87 5.59 3.32 7.60
N HIS A 88 6.86 3.68 7.78
CA HIS A 88 7.54 4.70 6.97
C HIS A 88 7.55 4.40 5.46
N ARG A 89 7.31 3.14 5.04
CA ARG A 89 7.13 2.73 3.63
C ARG A 89 5.65 2.53 3.27
N GLY A 90 4.74 3.28 3.88
CA GLY A 90 3.31 2.96 3.85
C GLY A 90 2.52 3.39 2.61
N HIS A 91 3.16 3.87 1.51
CA HIS A 91 2.43 4.32 0.31
C HIS A 91 1.54 3.20 -0.28
N HIS A 92 2.09 2.01 -0.51
CA HIS A 92 1.33 0.83 -0.95
C HIS A 92 0.15 0.47 -0.02
N GLN A 93 0.34 0.52 1.30
CA GLN A 93 -0.72 0.23 2.28
C GLN A 93 -1.83 1.29 2.23
N PHE A 94 -1.45 2.57 2.17
CA PHE A 94 -2.38 3.68 2.02
C PHE A 94 -3.19 3.56 0.72
N LEU A 95 -2.51 3.36 -0.41
CA LEU A 95 -3.15 3.25 -1.72
C LEU A 95 -4.05 2.03 -1.82
N ALA A 96 -3.61 0.85 -1.36
CA ALA A 96 -4.43 -0.35 -1.34
C ALA A 96 -5.71 -0.11 -0.54
N LYS A 97 -5.60 0.50 0.65
CA LYS A 97 -6.76 0.77 1.50
C LYS A 97 -7.72 1.78 0.85
N ALA A 98 -7.17 2.84 0.28
CA ALA A 98 -7.95 3.86 -0.43
C ALA A 98 -8.64 3.31 -1.70
N LEU A 99 -7.98 2.42 -2.44
CA LEU A 99 -8.55 1.76 -3.62
C LEU A 99 -9.69 0.83 -3.23
N VAL A 100 -9.54 0.02 -2.19
CA VAL A 100 -10.62 -0.84 -1.66
C VAL A 100 -11.82 -0.01 -1.20
N TYR A 101 -11.57 1.11 -0.51
CA TYR A 101 -12.63 2.03 -0.10
C TYR A 101 -13.38 2.66 -1.29
N LEU A 102 -12.67 3.07 -2.34
CA LEU A 102 -13.27 3.69 -3.53
C LEU A 102 -13.94 2.69 -4.48
N MET A 103 -13.42 1.47 -4.54
CA MET A 103 -13.82 0.44 -5.51
C MET A 103 -14.21 -0.84 -4.76
N PRO A 104 -15.29 -0.83 -3.95
CA PRO A 104 -15.68 -1.99 -3.13
C PRO A 104 -16.06 -3.21 -3.96
N GLU A 105 -16.51 -3.01 -5.20
CA GLU A 105 -16.84 -4.08 -6.16
C GLU A 105 -15.61 -4.60 -6.94
N GLY A 106 -14.41 -4.11 -6.61
CA GLY A 106 -13.18 -4.44 -7.31
C GLY A 106 -12.87 -3.55 -8.51
N ILE A 107 -11.77 -3.87 -9.18
CA ILE A 107 -11.25 -3.13 -10.34
C ILE A 107 -11.10 -4.11 -11.51
N ASP A 108 -11.75 -3.83 -12.63
CA ASP A 108 -11.56 -4.59 -13.87
C ASP A 108 -10.22 -4.18 -14.51
N PRO A 109 -9.25 -5.11 -14.65
CA PRO A 109 -7.95 -4.81 -15.25
C PRO A 109 -8.02 -4.46 -16.75
N LYS A 110 -9.17 -4.70 -17.41
CA LYS A 110 -9.38 -4.35 -18.82
C LYS A 110 -10.02 -2.99 -19.01
N ALA A 111 -10.58 -2.42 -17.94
CA ALA A 111 -11.20 -1.11 -17.98
C ALA A 111 -10.13 0.00 -17.91
N PRO A 112 -10.38 1.18 -18.50
CA PRO A 112 -9.52 2.33 -18.29
C PRO A 112 -9.52 2.75 -16.81
N VAL A 113 -8.47 3.44 -16.38
CA VAL A 113 -8.38 4.00 -15.02
C VAL A 113 -9.56 4.92 -14.76
N ASN A 114 -10.35 4.55 -13.75
CA ASN A 114 -11.54 5.31 -13.34
C ASN A 114 -11.14 6.73 -12.89
N PRO A 115 -11.94 7.78 -13.20
CA PRO A 115 -11.65 9.15 -12.76
C PRO A 115 -11.45 9.32 -11.24
N SER A 116 -12.17 8.55 -10.41
CA SER A 116 -12.00 8.54 -8.96
C SER A 116 -10.64 7.95 -8.55
N ILE A 117 -10.18 6.89 -9.23
CA ILE A 117 -8.85 6.33 -9.02
C ILE A 117 -7.78 7.35 -9.44
N GLN A 118 -7.95 7.97 -10.62
CA GLN A 118 -7.05 9.03 -11.09
C GLN A 118 -6.97 10.18 -10.08
N ASN A 119 -8.11 10.61 -9.52
CA ASN A 119 -8.15 11.63 -8.49
C ASN A 119 -7.43 11.20 -7.21
N LEU A 120 -7.64 9.96 -6.74
CA LEU A 120 -6.91 9.40 -5.60
C LEU A 120 -5.39 9.47 -5.83
N LEU A 121 -4.91 8.99 -6.97
CA LEU A 121 -3.47 8.99 -7.29
C LEU A 121 -2.93 10.43 -7.30
N GLN A 122 -3.61 11.35 -7.99
CA GLN A 122 -3.20 12.76 -8.05
C GLN A 122 -3.23 13.44 -6.68
N ARG A 123 -4.25 13.18 -5.86
CA ARG A 123 -4.37 13.74 -4.51
C ARG A 123 -3.29 13.20 -3.57
N THR A 124 -2.97 11.91 -3.70
CA THR A 124 -1.87 11.29 -2.94
C THR A 124 -0.53 11.91 -3.36
N LEU A 125 -0.30 12.07 -4.66
CA LEU A 125 0.91 12.71 -5.17
C LEU A 125 1.01 14.18 -4.72
N ALA A 126 -0.10 14.91 -4.74
CA ALA A 126 -0.16 16.28 -4.23
C ALA A 126 0.22 16.35 -2.75
N GLU A 127 -0.20 15.39 -1.93
CA GLU A 127 0.22 15.32 -0.53
C GLU A 127 1.74 15.10 -0.41
N ILE A 128 2.29 14.16 -1.17
CA ILE A 128 3.73 13.86 -1.20
C ILE A 128 4.56 15.07 -1.64
N LEU A 129 4.09 15.82 -2.63
CA LEU A 129 4.74 17.00 -3.18
C LEU A 129 4.58 18.26 -2.29
N GLY A 130 3.81 18.18 -1.19
CA GLY A 130 3.59 19.31 -0.30
C GLY A 130 2.57 20.33 -0.82
N LEU A 131 1.66 19.91 -1.70
CA LEU A 131 0.67 20.76 -2.33
C LEU A 131 -0.65 20.77 -1.54
N ALA A 132 -1.35 21.91 -1.57
CA ALA A 132 -2.57 22.14 -0.79
C ALA A 132 -3.74 21.22 -1.15
N GLN A 133 -3.72 20.59 -2.32
CA GLN A 133 -4.72 19.63 -2.79
C GLN A 133 -4.62 18.27 -2.09
N GLY A 134 -3.51 17.98 -1.41
CA GLY A 134 -3.30 16.71 -0.70
C GLY A 134 -4.29 16.49 0.46
N PHE A 135 -4.32 15.26 0.97
CA PHE A 135 -5.21 14.85 2.06
C PHE A 135 -5.10 15.72 3.32
N CYS A 136 -3.87 16.11 3.67
CA CYS A 136 -3.52 16.92 4.83
C CYS A 136 -3.00 18.31 4.40
N LYS A 137 -3.41 18.78 3.21
CA LYS A 137 -2.96 20.03 2.59
C LYS A 137 -1.44 20.08 2.38
N GLY A 138 -0.83 18.94 2.06
CA GLY A 138 0.60 18.83 1.79
C GLY A 138 1.49 18.82 3.04
N ARG A 139 0.91 18.76 4.25
CA ARG A 139 1.67 18.81 5.50
C ARG A 139 2.17 17.45 5.96
N GLY A 140 1.55 16.37 5.52
CA GLY A 140 1.99 15.01 5.81
C GLY A 140 3.18 14.60 4.95
N GLY A 141 3.28 15.16 3.74
CA GLY A 141 4.38 14.89 2.82
C GLY A 141 4.45 13.41 2.44
N SER A 142 5.66 12.95 2.10
CA SER A 142 5.86 11.56 1.71
C SER A 142 5.56 10.54 2.83
N MET A 143 5.76 10.90 4.10
CA MET A 143 5.82 9.92 5.19
C MET A 143 4.56 9.84 6.05
N HIS A 144 3.60 10.76 5.93
CA HIS A 144 2.41 10.82 6.79
C HIS A 144 1.10 10.91 5.98
N LEU A 145 0.91 9.96 5.07
CA LEU A 145 -0.34 9.83 4.31
C LEU A 145 -1.45 9.32 5.23
N GLN A 146 -2.58 10.03 5.26
CA GLN A 146 -3.74 9.70 6.08
C GLN A 146 -5.02 10.00 5.31
N TRP A 147 -6.03 9.13 5.48
CA TRP A 147 -7.38 9.37 5.00
C TRP A 147 -8.38 8.66 5.92
N ALA A 148 -8.95 9.42 6.87
CA ALA A 148 -9.79 8.87 7.94
C ALA A 148 -11.06 8.19 7.40
N GLU A 149 -11.71 8.77 6.40
CA GLU A 149 -12.93 8.21 5.80
C GLU A 149 -12.69 6.86 5.14
N ALA A 150 -11.47 6.61 4.64
CA ALA A 150 -11.07 5.34 4.07
C ALA A 150 -10.50 4.36 5.11
N GLY A 151 -10.49 4.68 6.41
CA GLY A 151 -9.87 3.85 7.44
C GLY A 151 -8.33 3.79 7.36
N ALA A 152 -7.69 4.72 6.63
CA ALA A 152 -6.24 4.83 6.57
C ALA A 152 -5.77 5.82 7.66
N LEU A 153 -5.44 5.29 8.84
CA LEU A 153 -5.18 6.09 10.04
C LEU A 153 -3.95 6.98 9.95
N GLY A 154 -2.97 6.58 9.14
CA GLY A 154 -1.72 7.30 9.00
C GLY A 154 -0.54 6.35 8.87
N THR A 155 0.51 6.83 8.21
CA THR A 155 1.82 6.20 8.18
C THR A 155 2.73 6.80 9.25
N ASN A 156 3.46 5.95 9.97
CA ASN A 156 4.31 6.37 11.10
C ASN A 156 5.82 6.19 10.80
N ALA A 157 6.59 7.22 11.13
CA ALA A 157 8.05 7.22 11.06
C ALA A 157 8.72 6.41 12.17
N ILE A 158 8.07 6.32 13.32
CA ILE A 158 8.58 5.65 14.51
C ILE A 158 8.34 4.16 14.37
N VAL A 159 9.44 3.40 14.28
CA VAL A 159 9.39 1.93 14.20
C VAL A 159 8.64 1.38 15.41
N GLY A 160 7.61 0.57 15.16
CA GLY A 160 6.73 0.02 16.20
C GLY A 160 5.72 1.00 16.78
N GLY A 161 5.80 2.30 16.47
CA GLY A 161 4.91 3.33 17.03
C GLY A 161 3.44 3.19 16.61
N GLY A 162 3.17 2.48 15.52
CA GLY A 162 1.81 2.17 15.07
C GLY A 162 1.17 0.96 15.78
N VAL A 163 1.96 0.08 16.38
CA VAL A 163 1.45 -1.18 16.97
C VAL A 163 0.51 -0.93 18.15
N PRO A 164 0.78 -0.01 19.10
CA PRO A 164 -0.14 0.25 20.21
C PRO A 164 -1.44 0.95 19.80
N LEU A 165 -1.53 1.43 18.55
CA LEU A 165 -2.72 2.08 18.01
C LEU A 165 -3.65 1.09 17.29
N ALA A 166 -3.19 -0.15 17.05
CA ALA A 166 -3.88 -1.20 16.30
C ALA A 166 -4.55 -2.23 17.23
#